data_AF-A0A212KPP6-F1
#
_entry.id   AF-A0A212KPP6-F1
#
_cell.length_a   1.000
_cell.length_b   1.000
_cell.length_c   1.000
_cell.angle_alpha   90.00
_cell.angle_beta   90.00
_cell.angle_gamma   90.00
#
_symmetry.space_group_name_H-M   'P 1'
#
loop_
_entity.id
_entity.type
_entity.pdbx_description
1 polymer ?
#
loop_
_entity_poly.entity_id
_entity_poly.type
_entity_poly.pdbx_seq_one_letter_code
_entity_poly.pdbx_strand_id
1 'polypeptide(L)'
;MFDSLSDKFQGIFSSFFSAKKITEENLVDAIRQVRLALLEADVSYVIVKKFIKAVKEKALGEVVLKAVSPQEQFVKIVHDELVQLLGSEEPTLPLEGAPNSIMVCGLQGSGKTTFCAKLAKWLLKKGKTKILLVACDLQRPAAVEQLGILAEKVKVDFFTVENEKNPVEVAKQALKKSSEYEVLIFDTAGRLQVDKELMSQLQELKKQVKPNSTLFVANAQTGQEAVNVASAFHEQVDVTGHVLTMLDGDARAGAALSILEVTKRPLLFEGLGEKISDLQEFNPRSLADRVLGMGDTVNLVKKAQEMMDEGDAKGLEEKIRKASFTYEDYLKQIQMVKKMGSLKSILKMIPGAGKLPLDDVSDKELYKVEALILSMTPAERVEKVELSHSRKKRVAQGSGYGLDDINKLVKSFKQARKLFKNLPNQKQMLKAFGG
;
A
#
# COMPACT_ATOMS: atom_id res chain seq x y z
N MET A 1 -22.02 9.97 -9.03
CA MET A 1 -20.78 9.31 -8.55
C MET A 1 -20.43 9.99 -7.24
N PHE A 2 -20.08 9.23 -6.19
CA PHE A 2 -19.56 9.86 -4.98
C PHE A 2 -18.12 10.28 -5.28
N ASP A 3 -17.86 11.58 -5.37
CA ASP A 3 -16.50 12.11 -5.55
C ASP A 3 -15.60 11.64 -4.41
N SER A 4 -14.38 11.21 -4.75
CA SER A 4 -13.42 10.76 -3.74
C SER A 4 -13.03 11.93 -2.83
N LEU A 5 -12.54 11.61 -1.62
CA LEU A 5 -12.05 12.64 -0.69
C LEU A 5 -10.98 13.52 -1.37
N SER A 6 -10.11 12.89 -2.15
CA SER A 6 -9.06 13.56 -2.94
C SER A 6 -9.64 14.54 -3.97
N ASP A 7 -10.69 14.16 -4.70
CA ASP A 7 -11.34 15.04 -5.68
C ASP A 7 -11.96 16.27 -5.01
N LYS A 8 -12.58 16.08 -3.84
CA LYS A 8 -13.15 17.18 -3.05
C LYS A 8 -12.07 18.13 -2.55
N PHE A 9 -10.98 17.62 -2.00
CA PHE A 9 -9.85 18.45 -1.59
C PHE A 9 -9.25 19.21 -2.78
N GLN A 10 -9.05 18.56 -3.94
CA GLN A 10 -8.59 19.24 -5.15
C GLN A 10 -9.58 20.32 -5.62
N GLY A 11 -10.89 20.06 -5.54
CA GLY A 11 -11.94 21.04 -5.84
C GLY A 11 -11.89 22.26 -4.91
N ILE A 12 -11.78 22.02 -3.60
CA ILE A 12 -11.63 23.08 -2.58
C ILE A 12 -10.40 23.92 -2.86
N PHE A 13 -9.26 23.27 -3.09
CA PHE A 13 -8.00 23.97 -3.33
C PHE A 13 -8.04 24.72 -4.65
N SER A 14 -8.51 24.14 -5.75
CA SER A 14 -8.61 24.83 -7.04
C SER A 14 -9.51 26.06 -6.99
N SER A 15 -10.64 25.98 -6.29
CA SER A 15 -11.50 27.15 -6.02
C SER A 15 -10.74 28.21 -5.21
N PHE A 16 -10.05 27.80 -4.14
CA PHE A 16 -9.24 28.70 -3.32
C PHE A 16 -8.08 29.35 -4.08
N PHE A 17 -7.40 28.61 -4.97
CA PHE A 17 -6.34 29.09 -5.85
C PHE A 17 -6.83 30.10 -6.90
N SER A 18 -8.09 30.02 -7.30
CA SER A 18 -8.68 30.91 -8.32
C SER A 18 -9.02 32.32 -7.81
N ALA A 19 -9.07 32.52 -6.48
CA ALA A 19 -9.35 33.80 -5.87
C ALA A 19 -8.17 34.78 -6.03
N LYS A 20 -8.44 36.00 -6.56
CA LYS A 20 -7.41 37.04 -6.81
C LYS A 20 -6.71 37.55 -5.53
N LYS A 21 -7.34 37.42 -4.37
CA LYS A 21 -6.78 37.74 -3.04
C LYS A 21 -7.35 36.77 -2.01
N ILE A 22 -6.53 36.41 -1.03
CA ILE A 22 -6.96 35.64 0.13
C ILE A 22 -7.52 36.61 1.16
N THR A 23 -8.79 36.42 1.52
CA THR A 23 -9.50 37.13 2.59
C THR A 23 -9.80 36.15 3.71
N GLU A 24 -10.06 36.66 4.92
CA GLU A 24 -10.52 35.83 6.04
C GLU A 24 -11.82 35.07 5.68
N GLU A 25 -12.71 35.69 4.90
CA GLU A 25 -13.93 35.06 4.39
C GLU A 25 -13.64 33.84 3.52
N ASN A 26 -12.73 33.96 2.54
CA ASN A 26 -12.34 32.85 1.67
C ASN A 26 -11.69 31.70 2.48
N LEU A 27 -10.92 32.03 3.52
CA LEU A 27 -10.31 31.04 4.41
C LEU A 27 -11.37 30.30 5.24
N VAL A 28 -12.35 31.02 5.79
CA VAL A 28 -13.48 30.42 6.55
C VAL A 28 -14.29 29.48 5.66
N ASP A 29 -14.56 29.88 4.41
CA ASP A 29 -15.27 29.04 3.45
C ASP A 29 -14.48 27.79 3.06
N ALA A 30 -13.18 27.91 2.82
CA ALA A 30 -12.31 26.76 2.56
C ALA A 30 -12.31 25.76 3.73
N ILE A 31 -12.15 26.26 4.96
CA ILE A 31 -12.23 25.43 6.19
C ILE A 31 -13.60 24.75 6.31
N ARG A 32 -14.69 25.45 5.97
CA ARG A 32 -16.05 24.89 5.97
C ARG A 32 -16.18 23.75 4.96
N GLN A 33 -15.60 23.88 3.78
CA GLN A 33 -15.64 22.83 2.77
C GLN A 33 -14.76 21.63 3.16
N VAL A 34 -13.58 21.85 3.73
CA VAL A 34 -12.73 20.78 4.27
C VAL A 34 -13.50 19.98 5.33
N ARG A 35 -14.24 20.67 6.20
CA ARG A 35 -15.11 20.03 7.20
C ARG A 35 -16.16 19.11 6.57
N LEU A 36 -16.84 19.58 5.52
CA LEU A 36 -17.87 18.81 4.82
C LEU A 36 -17.26 17.60 4.11
N ALA A 37 -16.13 17.79 3.42
CA ALA A 37 -15.44 16.70 2.72
C ALA A 37 -15.04 15.56 3.67
N LEU A 38 -14.52 15.89 4.87
CA LEU A 38 -14.17 14.89 5.89
C LEU A 38 -15.41 14.16 6.44
N LEU A 39 -16.51 14.87 6.71
CA LEU A 39 -17.75 14.23 7.19
C LEU A 39 -18.38 13.31 6.13
N GLU A 40 -18.37 13.73 4.87
CA GLU A 40 -18.85 12.90 3.75
C GLU A 40 -17.96 11.68 3.48
N ALA A 41 -16.72 11.71 3.94
CA ALA A 41 -15.80 10.56 3.95
C ALA A 41 -15.91 9.72 5.24
N ASP A 42 -17.02 9.81 5.98
CA ASP A 42 -17.30 9.08 7.22
C ASP A 42 -16.26 9.27 8.34
N VAL A 43 -15.51 10.39 8.33
CA VAL A 43 -14.65 10.74 9.46
C VAL A 43 -15.54 11.08 10.65
N SER A 44 -15.21 10.57 11.84
CA SER A 44 -15.95 10.88 13.07
C SER A 44 -16.08 12.38 13.30
N TYR A 45 -17.29 12.85 13.64
CA TYR A 45 -17.57 14.26 13.93
C TYR A 45 -16.63 14.86 14.99
N VAL A 46 -16.28 14.07 16.01
CA VAL A 46 -15.36 14.49 17.09
C VAL A 46 -13.98 14.83 16.52
N ILE A 47 -13.48 14.02 15.58
CA ILE A 47 -12.19 14.19 14.93
C ILE A 47 -12.22 15.37 13.99
N VAL A 48 -13.27 15.47 13.16
CA VAL A 48 -13.43 16.61 12.26
C VAL A 48 -13.44 17.92 13.05
N LYS A 49 -14.15 17.99 14.17
CA LYS A 49 -14.20 19.19 15.01
C LYS A 49 -12.81 19.56 15.57
N LYS A 50 -12.05 18.56 16.04
CA LYS A 50 -10.68 18.75 16.56
C LYS A 50 -9.72 19.22 15.45
N PHE A 51 -9.75 18.55 14.31
CA PHE A 51 -8.95 18.88 13.12
C PHE A 51 -9.19 20.31 12.66
N ILE A 52 -10.45 20.68 12.43
CA ILE A 52 -10.82 22.01 11.93
C ILE A 52 -10.43 23.11 12.91
N LYS A 53 -10.52 22.86 14.22
CA LYS A 53 -10.05 23.80 15.24
C LYS A 53 -8.54 24.05 15.11
N ALA A 54 -7.74 22.99 15.01
CA ALA A 54 -6.29 23.09 14.89
C ALA A 54 -5.86 23.77 13.57
N VAL A 55 -6.48 23.42 12.45
CA VAL A 55 -6.26 24.09 11.15
C VAL A 55 -6.58 25.58 11.24
N LYS A 56 -7.71 25.96 11.86
CA LYS A 56 -8.12 27.36 12.01
C LYS A 56 -7.12 28.15 12.87
N GLU A 57 -6.66 27.59 13.98
CA GLU A 57 -5.70 28.23 14.87
C GLU A 57 -4.35 28.47 14.16
N LYS A 58 -3.85 27.47 13.42
CA LYS A 58 -2.60 27.59 12.65
C LYS A 58 -2.72 28.55 11.47
N ALA A 59 -3.83 28.50 10.73
CA ALA A 59 -4.06 29.35 9.56
C ALA A 59 -4.22 30.84 9.92
N LEU A 60 -4.68 31.16 11.13
CA LEU A 60 -4.76 32.54 11.63
C LEU A 60 -3.50 32.99 12.38
N GLY A 61 -2.74 32.05 12.97
CA GLY A 61 -1.58 32.32 13.82
C GLY A 61 -0.23 32.31 13.10
N GLU A 62 -0.08 31.60 11.98
CA GLU A 62 1.17 31.64 11.21
C GLU A 62 1.28 32.93 10.40
N VAL A 63 2.30 33.72 10.70
CA VAL A 63 2.73 34.84 9.85
C VAL A 63 3.02 34.28 8.46
N VAL A 64 2.31 34.79 7.44
CA VAL A 64 2.50 34.39 6.03
C VAL A 64 3.99 34.43 5.71
N LEU A 65 4.59 33.26 5.49
CA LEU A 65 6.00 33.18 5.16
C LEU A 65 6.20 33.90 3.82
N LYS A 66 6.99 34.98 3.80
CA LYS A 66 7.17 35.87 2.64
C LYS A 66 7.63 35.17 1.34
N ALA A 67 8.04 33.90 1.40
CA ALA A 67 8.60 33.12 0.29
C ALA A 67 7.63 32.08 -0.31
N VAL A 68 6.45 31.83 0.28
CA VAL A 68 5.52 30.79 -0.16
C VAL A 68 4.16 31.43 -0.44
N SER A 69 3.45 30.98 -1.48
CA SER A 69 2.11 31.51 -1.73
C SER A 69 1.18 31.15 -0.55
N PRO A 70 0.30 32.06 -0.09
CA PRO A 70 -0.54 31.75 1.06
C PRO A 70 -1.53 30.59 0.79
N GLN A 71 -1.77 30.24 -0.48
CA GLN A 71 -2.49 29.04 -0.87
C GLN A 71 -1.70 27.74 -0.59
N GLU A 72 -0.43 27.69 -0.99
CA GLU A 72 0.45 26.54 -0.66
C GLU A 72 0.64 26.41 0.85
N GLN A 73 0.68 27.53 1.58
CA GLN A 73 0.73 27.52 3.03
C GLN A 73 -0.53 26.90 3.65
N PHE A 74 -1.73 27.23 3.15
CA PHE A 74 -2.96 26.60 3.63
C PHE A 74 -2.99 25.09 3.36
N VAL A 75 -2.62 24.66 2.15
CA VAL A 75 -2.51 23.23 1.81
C VAL A 75 -1.54 22.52 2.75
N LYS A 76 -0.39 23.15 3.02
CA LYS A 76 0.61 22.62 3.96
C LYS A 76 0.07 22.50 5.39
N ILE A 77 -0.65 23.49 5.89
CA ILE A 77 -1.26 23.43 7.24
C ILE A 77 -2.24 22.26 7.33
N VAL A 78 -3.10 22.09 6.32
CA VAL A 78 -4.04 20.97 6.25
C VAL A 78 -3.30 19.63 6.19
N HIS A 79 -2.26 19.53 5.36
CA HIS A 79 -1.39 18.36 5.25
C HIS A 79 -0.76 18.00 6.59
N ASP A 80 -0.07 18.96 7.23
CA ASP A 80 0.67 18.72 8.45
C ASP A 80 -0.25 18.33 9.61
N GLU A 81 -1.47 18.89 9.66
CA GLU A 81 -2.47 18.48 10.62
C GLU A 81 -3.02 17.07 10.35
N LEU A 82 -3.19 16.68 9.08
CA LEU A 82 -3.57 15.30 8.74
C LEU A 82 -2.49 14.31 9.17
N VAL A 83 -1.22 14.63 8.93
CA VAL A 83 -0.08 13.81 9.37
C VAL A 83 -0.07 13.70 10.91
N GLN A 84 -0.34 14.78 11.63
CA GLN A 84 -0.41 14.75 13.10
C GLN A 84 -1.54 13.83 13.59
N LEU A 85 -2.71 13.84 12.96
CA LEU A 85 -3.80 12.94 13.31
C LEU A 85 -3.51 11.47 12.99
N LEU A 86 -2.76 11.21 11.92
CA LEU A 86 -2.38 9.86 11.50
C LEU A 86 -1.22 9.27 12.32
N GLY A 87 -0.61 10.07 13.19
CA GLY A 87 0.62 9.74 13.92
C GLY A 87 1.82 10.31 13.17
N SER A 88 2.65 11.11 13.84
CA SER A 88 3.74 11.85 13.19
C SER A 88 4.94 10.99 12.79
N GLU A 89 5.05 9.77 13.32
CA GLU A 89 6.18 8.87 13.14
C GLU A 89 5.77 7.62 12.35
N GLU A 90 6.70 7.07 11.58
CA GLU A 90 6.51 5.78 10.91
C GLU A 90 6.56 4.66 11.95
N PRO A 91 5.43 3.98 12.24
CA PRO A 91 5.42 3.00 13.30
C PRO A 91 5.98 1.67 12.79
N THR A 92 6.69 0.96 13.66
CA THR A 92 7.29 -0.33 13.33
C THR A 92 6.68 -1.44 14.17
N LEU A 93 6.53 -2.62 13.56
CA LEU A 93 6.09 -3.81 14.29
C LEU A 93 7.25 -4.27 15.21
N PRO A 94 7.04 -4.38 16.54
CA PRO A 94 8.08 -4.85 17.44
C PRO A 94 8.35 -6.34 17.23
N LEU A 95 9.56 -6.66 16.77
CA LEU A 95 10.02 -8.01 16.45
C LEU A 95 11.13 -8.52 17.38
N GLU A 96 11.20 -7.97 18.59
CA GLU A 96 12.15 -8.38 19.61
C GLU A 96 11.77 -9.72 20.23
N GLY A 97 12.78 -10.53 20.58
CA GLY A 97 12.62 -11.86 21.14
C GLY A 97 12.32 -12.95 20.11
N ALA A 98 12.60 -14.19 20.48
CA ALA A 98 12.23 -15.39 19.71
C ALA A 98 11.76 -16.47 20.71
N PRO A 99 10.59 -17.09 20.48
CA PRO A 99 9.63 -16.79 19.42
C PRO A 99 8.86 -15.48 19.67
N ASN A 100 8.69 -14.66 18.62
CA ASN A 100 7.79 -13.50 18.65
C ASN A 100 6.38 -13.93 18.21
N SER A 101 5.38 -13.70 19.05
CA SER A 101 4.01 -14.17 18.83
C SER A 101 3.09 -13.01 18.44
N ILE A 102 2.40 -13.16 17.31
CA ILE A 102 1.52 -12.15 16.72
C ILE A 102 0.11 -12.73 16.61
N MET A 103 -0.85 -12.13 17.31
CA MET A 103 -2.26 -12.50 17.21
C MET A 103 -3.00 -11.53 16.30
N VAL A 104 -3.67 -12.04 15.27
CA VAL A 104 -4.42 -11.23 14.30
C VAL A 104 -5.91 -11.37 14.55
N CYS A 105 -6.59 -10.25 14.80
CA CYS A 105 -8.03 -10.19 15.09
C CYS A 105 -8.72 -9.11 14.27
N GLY A 106 -10.05 -9.10 14.28
CA GLY A 106 -10.86 -8.12 13.55
C GLY A 106 -12.17 -8.69 13.03
N LEU A 107 -12.90 -7.88 12.26
CA LEU A 107 -14.21 -8.25 11.72
C LEU A 107 -14.14 -9.39 10.73
N GLN A 108 -15.29 -10.02 10.48
CA GLN A 108 -15.44 -10.91 9.34
C GLN A 108 -15.24 -10.13 8.04
N GLY A 109 -14.55 -10.73 7.06
CA GLY A 109 -14.30 -10.10 5.77
C GLY A 109 -13.24 -9.00 5.77
N SER A 110 -12.60 -8.66 6.89
CA SER A 110 -11.55 -7.63 6.93
C SER A 110 -10.19 -8.06 6.36
N GLY A 111 -10.08 -9.28 5.81
CA GLY A 111 -8.84 -9.74 5.17
C GLY A 111 -7.78 -10.34 6.10
N LYS A 112 -8.12 -10.72 7.34
CA LYS A 112 -7.19 -11.33 8.34
C LYS A 112 -6.32 -12.47 7.79
N THR A 113 -6.93 -13.53 7.25
CA THR A 113 -6.22 -14.70 6.70
C THR A 113 -5.22 -14.30 5.61
N THR A 114 -5.64 -13.41 4.69
CA THR A 114 -4.77 -12.88 3.64
C THR A 114 -3.65 -12.01 4.22
N PHE A 115 -3.95 -11.18 5.22
CA PHE A 115 -2.96 -10.36 5.91
C PHE A 115 -1.91 -11.23 6.62
N CYS A 116 -2.28 -12.33 7.28
CA CYS A 116 -1.33 -13.24 7.91
C CYS A 116 -0.29 -13.77 6.92
N ALA A 117 -0.72 -14.18 5.72
CA ALA A 117 0.17 -14.64 4.66
C ALA A 117 1.06 -13.51 4.09
N LYS A 118 0.49 -12.32 3.90
CA LYS A 118 1.23 -11.12 3.48
C LYS A 118 2.29 -10.72 4.51
N LEU A 119 1.93 -10.75 5.80
CA LEU A 119 2.81 -10.45 6.92
C LEU A 119 3.97 -11.45 6.97
N ALA A 120 3.68 -12.74 6.84
CA ALA A 120 4.71 -13.77 6.75
C ALA A 120 5.68 -13.50 5.59
N LYS A 121 5.17 -13.14 4.40
CA LYS A 121 6.03 -12.77 3.26
C LYS A 121 6.88 -11.53 3.54
N TRP A 122 6.33 -10.51 4.20
CA TRP A 122 7.06 -9.31 4.60
C TRP A 122 8.15 -9.63 5.62
N LEU A 123 7.87 -10.48 6.61
CA LEU A 123 8.86 -10.94 7.60
C LEU A 123 10.01 -11.71 6.95
N LEU A 124 9.72 -12.58 5.96
CA LEU A 124 10.76 -13.24 5.16
C LEU A 124 11.68 -12.23 4.47
N LYS A 125 11.12 -11.14 3.92
CA LYS A 125 11.92 -10.05 3.32
C LYS A 125 12.77 -9.30 4.35
N LYS A 126 12.30 -9.19 5.60
CA LYS A 126 13.06 -8.60 6.72
C LYS A 126 14.09 -9.56 7.34
N GLY A 127 14.31 -10.74 6.73
CA GLY A 127 15.36 -11.68 7.11
C GLY A 127 14.94 -12.74 8.12
N LYS A 128 13.66 -12.81 8.52
CA LYS A 128 13.16 -13.94 9.30
C LYS A 128 13.09 -15.17 8.41
N THR A 129 13.42 -16.34 8.95
CA THR A 129 13.50 -17.59 8.18
C THR A 129 12.53 -18.66 8.67
N LYS A 130 12.27 -18.70 9.99
CA LYS A 130 11.38 -19.69 10.59
C LYS A 130 10.10 -19.03 11.08
N ILE A 131 9.05 -19.11 10.26
CA ILE A 131 7.74 -18.51 10.55
C ILE A 131 6.69 -19.62 10.53
N LEU A 132 5.81 -19.62 11.54
CA LEU A 132 4.69 -20.55 11.64
C LEU A 132 3.36 -19.79 11.56
N LEU A 133 2.52 -20.14 10.58
CA LEU A 133 1.12 -19.71 10.51
C LEU A 133 0.24 -20.70 11.27
N VAL A 134 -0.57 -20.20 12.21
CA VAL A 134 -1.42 -21.03 13.08
C VAL A 134 -2.89 -20.74 12.76
N ALA A 135 -3.64 -21.76 12.35
CA ALA A 135 -5.05 -21.64 11.99
C ALA A 135 -5.97 -21.69 13.23
N CYS A 136 -6.36 -20.52 13.75
CA CYS A 136 -7.33 -20.40 14.84
C CYS A 136 -8.73 -20.01 14.34
N ASP A 137 -8.95 -19.81 13.04
CA ASP A 137 -10.29 -19.67 12.44
C ASP A 137 -10.86 -21.06 12.09
N LEU A 138 -11.41 -21.72 13.11
CA LEU A 138 -11.99 -23.07 12.98
C LEU A 138 -13.49 -23.06 12.64
N GLN A 139 -14.12 -21.87 12.66
CA GLN A 139 -15.56 -21.71 12.49
C GLN A 139 -15.93 -21.42 11.04
N ARG A 140 -15.08 -20.69 10.30
CA ARG A 140 -15.33 -20.38 8.89
C ARG A 140 -15.00 -21.60 8.01
N PRO A 141 -15.95 -22.03 7.15
CA PRO A 141 -15.68 -23.11 6.20
C PRO A 141 -14.44 -22.82 5.34
N ALA A 142 -13.59 -23.84 5.16
CA ALA A 142 -12.35 -23.78 4.40
C ALA A 142 -11.32 -22.70 4.83
N ALA A 143 -11.47 -22.05 5.99
CA ALA A 143 -10.51 -21.05 6.44
C ALA A 143 -9.13 -21.65 6.77
N VAL A 144 -9.13 -22.83 7.38
CA VAL A 144 -7.92 -23.62 7.67
C VAL A 144 -7.20 -23.99 6.37
N GLU A 145 -7.93 -24.53 5.38
CA GLU A 145 -7.39 -24.90 4.06
C GLU A 145 -6.88 -23.68 3.30
N GLN A 146 -7.63 -22.56 3.34
CA GLN A 146 -7.22 -21.30 2.71
C GLN A 146 -5.88 -20.81 3.29
N LEU A 147 -5.73 -20.83 4.62
CA LEU A 147 -4.46 -20.44 5.25
C LEU A 147 -3.33 -21.40 4.87
N GLY A 148 -3.59 -22.70 4.77
CA GLY A 148 -2.62 -23.70 4.30
C GLY A 148 -2.13 -23.44 2.87
N ILE A 149 -3.04 -23.18 1.93
CA ILE A 149 -2.69 -22.84 0.53
C ILE A 149 -1.86 -21.55 0.49
N LEU A 150 -2.22 -20.56 1.30
CA LEU A 150 -1.48 -19.31 1.38
C LEU A 150 -0.08 -19.51 1.98
N ALA A 151 0.04 -20.35 3.02
CA ALA A 151 1.31 -20.70 3.64
C ALA A 151 2.27 -21.35 2.64
N GLU A 152 1.78 -22.33 1.86
CA GLU A 152 2.55 -22.97 0.80
C GLU A 152 3.01 -21.96 -0.25
N LYS A 153 2.11 -21.07 -0.68
CA LYS A 153 2.41 -20.03 -1.68
C LYS A 153 3.49 -19.05 -1.21
N VAL A 154 3.57 -18.75 0.09
CA VAL A 154 4.64 -17.91 0.65
C VAL A 154 5.86 -18.69 1.14
N LYS A 155 5.79 -20.02 1.12
CA LYS A 155 6.83 -20.97 1.58
C LYS A 155 7.16 -20.81 3.07
N VAL A 156 6.12 -20.80 3.91
CA VAL A 156 6.27 -20.82 5.39
C VAL A 156 5.51 -22.00 5.96
N ASP A 157 5.86 -22.37 7.20
CA ASP A 157 5.21 -23.49 7.87
C ASP A 157 3.80 -23.13 8.32
N PHE A 158 2.96 -24.16 8.39
CA PHE A 158 1.55 -24.05 8.73
C PHE A 158 1.20 -25.08 9.80
N PHE A 159 0.39 -24.68 10.78
CA PHE A 159 -0.07 -25.53 11.87
C PHE A 159 -1.59 -25.48 12.05
N THR A 160 -2.17 -26.67 12.17
CA THR A 160 -3.56 -26.91 12.56
C THR A 160 -3.66 -28.24 13.31
N VAL A 161 -4.81 -28.48 13.96
CA VAL A 161 -5.14 -29.76 14.60
C VAL A 161 -6.39 -30.32 13.90
N GLU A 162 -6.27 -31.51 13.33
CA GLU A 162 -7.39 -32.15 12.63
C GLU A 162 -8.57 -32.37 13.58
N ASN A 163 -9.78 -32.05 13.10
CA ASN A 163 -11.05 -32.21 13.83
C ASN A 163 -11.17 -31.41 15.15
N GLU A 164 -10.24 -30.50 15.44
CA GLU A 164 -10.34 -29.61 16.59
C GLU A 164 -11.33 -28.47 16.29
N LYS A 165 -12.13 -28.10 17.29
CA LYS A 165 -13.10 -26.99 17.23
C LYS A 165 -12.74 -25.85 18.16
N ASN A 166 -11.83 -26.08 19.10
CA ASN A 166 -11.37 -25.10 20.06
C ASN A 166 -10.06 -24.43 19.60
N PRO A 167 -10.09 -23.15 19.20
CA PRO A 167 -8.89 -22.43 18.76
C PRO A 167 -7.83 -22.28 19.84
N VAL A 168 -8.24 -22.32 21.12
CA VAL A 168 -7.32 -22.26 22.26
C VAL A 168 -6.43 -23.50 22.32
N GLU A 169 -6.98 -24.68 22.04
CA GLU A 169 -6.21 -25.93 22.03
C GLU A 169 -5.25 -25.99 20.85
N VAL A 170 -5.66 -25.52 19.67
CA VAL A 170 -4.76 -25.36 18.52
C VAL A 170 -3.59 -24.44 18.88
N ALA A 171 -3.86 -23.29 19.50
CA ALA A 171 -2.81 -22.37 19.89
C ALA A 171 -1.87 -22.94 20.95
N LYS A 172 -2.38 -23.64 21.98
CA LYS A 172 -1.53 -24.32 22.97
C LYS A 172 -0.62 -25.35 22.33
N GLN A 173 -1.13 -26.14 21.38
CA GLN A 173 -0.32 -27.13 20.68
C GLN A 173 0.72 -26.48 19.77
N ALA A 174 0.39 -25.37 19.10
CA ALA A 174 1.36 -24.59 18.33
C ALA A 174 2.48 -24.02 19.22
N LEU A 175 2.14 -23.52 20.42
CA LEU A 175 3.11 -22.98 21.37
C LEU A 175 4.12 -24.03 21.86
N LYS A 176 3.74 -25.32 21.91
CA LYS A 176 4.69 -26.40 22.24
C LYS A 176 5.81 -26.55 21.20
N LYS A 177 5.57 -26.13 19.96
CA LYS A 177 6.55 -26.12 18.87
C LYS A 177 7.29 -24.78 18.72
N SER A 178 6.94 -23.79 19.54
CA SER A 178 7.36 -22.39 19.32
C SER A 178 8.87 -22.18 19.38
N SER A 179 9.62 -23.02 20.10
CA SER A 179 11.09 -22.96 20.16
C SER A 179 11.78 -23.23 18.83
N GLU A 180 11.10 -23.85 17.87
CA GLU A 180 11.63 -24.12 16.53
C GLU A 180 11.50 -22.90 15.60
N TYR A 181 10.73 -21.88 15.99
CA TYR A 181 10.34 -20.76 15.15
C TYR A 181 10.80 -19.42 15.71
N GLU A 182 11.05 -18.46 14.81
CA GLU A 182 11.34 -17.08 15.18
C GLU A 182 10.05 -16.28 15.36
N VAL A 183 9.01 -16.56 14.57
CA VAL A 183 7.73 -15.85 14.61
C VAL A 183 6.56 -16.82 14.48
N LEU A 184 5.54 -16.65 15.33
CA LEU A 184 4.26 -17.35 15.22
C LEU A 184 3.17 -16.32 14.91
N ILE A 185 2.35 -16.57 13.89
CA ILE A 185 1.22 -15.71 13.51
C ILE A 185 -0.07 -16.50 13.66
N PHE A 186 -0.94 -16.06 14.57
CA PHE A 186 -2.21 -16.69 14.87
C PHE A 186 -3.34 -15.99 14.09
N ASP A 187 -3.90 -16.67 13.08
CA ASP A 187 -5.06 -16.18 12.32
C ASP A 187 -6.34 -16.56 13.06
N THR A 188 -7.04 -15.59 13.61
CA THR A 188 -8.26 -15.83 14.40
C THR A 188 -9.53 -15.64 13.56
N ALA A 189 -10.62 -16.29 13.98
CA ALA A 189 -11.94 -16.08 13.37
C ALA A 189 -12.35 -14.60 13.35
N GLY A 190 -13.07 -14.20 12.29
CA GLY A 190 -13.72 -12.89 12.26
C GLY A 190 -14.85 -12.83 13.28
N ARG A 191 -14.96 -11.73 14.02
CA ARG A 191 -15.97 -11.62 15.10
C ARG A 191 -16.80 -10.36 14.90
N LEU A 192 -18.12 -10.51 15.00
CA LEU A 192 -19.05 -9.38 15.08
C LEU A 192 -18.99 -8.81 16.50
N GLN A 193 -19.06 -7.49 16.63
CA GLN A 193 -18.93 -6.79 17.91
C GLN A 193 -19.93 -7.23 19.01
N VAL A 194 -21.00 -7.91 18.61
CA VAL A 194 -22.15 -8.21 19.47
C VAL A 194 -22.10 -9.60 20.11
N ASP A 195 -21.14 -10.44 19.72
CA ASP A 195 -21.06 -11.81 20.23
C ASP A 195 -20.12 -11.92 21.44
N LYS A 196 -20.73 -11.94 22.63
CA LYS A 196 -20.03 -12.06 23.93
C LYS A 196 -19.29 -13.39 24.08
N GLU A 197 -19.84 -14.48 23.54
CA GLU A 197 -19.23 -15.81 23.65
C GLU A 197 -17.96 -15.87 22.81
N LEU A 198 -18.04 -15.36 21.57
CA LEU A 198 -16.86 -15.21 20.75
C LEU A 198 -15.85 -14.32 21.46
N MET A 199 -16.18 -13.10 21.87
CA MET A 199 -15.14 -12.26 22.50
C MET A 199 -14.46 -12.89 23.73
N SER A 200 -15.20 -13.63 24.57
CA SER A 200 -14.64 -14.41 25.68
C SER A 200 -13.58 -15.42 25.22
N GLN A 201 -13.85 -16.15 24.13
CA GLN A 201 -12.88 -17.08 23.56
C GLN A 201 -11.63 -16.38 23.02
N LEU A 202 -11.75 -15.16 22.48
CA LEU A 202 -10.59 -14.40 22.01
C LEU A 202 -9.72 -13.93 23.19
N GLN A 203 -10.36 -13.52 24.29
CA GLN A 203 -9.65 -13.19 25.53
C GLN A 203 -8.91 -14.40 26.10
N GLU A 204 -9.55 -15.57 26.09
CA GLU A 204 -8.91 -16.80 26.53
C GLU A 204 -7.73 -17.16 25.63
N LEU A 205 -7.89 -17.05 24.31
CA LEU A 205 -6.80 -17.24 23.35
C LEU A 205 -5.64 -16.29 23.64
N LYS A 206 -5.91 -14.99 23.87
CA LYS A 206 -4.88 -14.01 24.24
C LYS A 206 -4.17 -14.38 25.54
N LYS A 207 -4.89 -14.85 26.56
CA LYS A 207 -4.30 -15.26 27.85
C LYS A 207 -3.36 -16.44 27.71
N GLN A 208 -3.68 -17.40 26.83
CA GLN A 208 -2.85 -18.56 26.58
C GLN A 208 -1.64 -18.23 25.69
N VAL A 209 -1.83 -17.45 24.63
CA VAL A 209 -0.77 -17.08 23.69
C VAL A 209 0.19 -16.05 24.27
N LYS A 210 -0.31 -15.10 25.08
CA LYS A 210 0.42 -13.92 25.56
C LYS A 210 1.18 -13.22 24.42
N PRO A 211 0.47 -12.80 23.35
CA PRO A 211 1.11 -12.32 22.14
C PRO A 211 1.95 -11.06 22.39
N ASN A 212 3.13 -10.99 21.79
CA ASN A 212 3.96 -9.78 21.75
C ASN A 212 3.23 -8.65 21.00
N SER A 213 2.46 -8.99 19.96
CA SER A 213 1.64 -8.04 19.21
C SER A 213 0.23 -8.58 19.00
N THR A 214 -0.78 -7.77 19.33
CA THR A 214 -2.18 -8.02 18.98
C THR A 214 -2.59 -7.04 17.90
N LEU A 215 -2.74 -7.52 16.67
CA LEU A 215 -3.03 -6.71 15.50
C LEU A 215 -4.51 -6.75 15.17
N PHE A 216 -5.12 -5.57 15.03
CA PHE A 216 -6.51 -5.44 14.59
C PHE A 216 -6.56 -5.07 13.10
N VAL A 217 -7.20 -5.93 12.30
CA VAL A 217 -7.33 -5.74 10.85
C VAL A 217 -8.72 -5.21 10.53
N ALA A 218 -8.75 -4.03 9.91
CA ALA A 218 -9.96 -3.36 9.43
C ALA A 218 -9.92 -3.11 7.92
N ASN A 219 -11.09 -3.11 7.30
CA ASN A 219 -11.26 -2.70 5.91
C ASN A 219 -11.48 -1.18 5.86
N ALA A 220 -10.82 -0.48 4.93
CA ALA A 220 -11.00 0.94 4.70
C ALA A 220 -12.42 1.36 4.28
N GLN A 221 -13.26 0.40 3.83
CA GLN A 221 -14.68 0.62 3.55
C GLN A 221 -15.53 0.67 4.83
N THR A 222 -15.03 0.14 5.95
CA THR A 222 -15.73 0.17 7.23
C THR A 222 -15.65 1.60 7.78
N GLY A 223 -16.71 2.40 7.57
CA GLY A 223 -16.80 3.80 7.98
C GLY A 223 -16.89 3.98 9.51
N GLN A 224 -17.88 4.73 9.99
CA GLN A 224 -18.01 5.05 11.42
C GLN A 224 -18.14 3.80 12.32
N GLU A 225 -18.70 2.70 11.80
CA GLU A 225 -18.82 1.45 12.55
C GLU A 225 -17.45 0.91 12.98
N ALA A 226 -16.39 1.12 12.19
CA ALA A 226 -15.04 0.69 12.53
C ALA A 226 -14.54 1.25 13.87
N VAL A 227 -15.04 2.42 14.27
CA VAL A 227 -14.68 3.07 15.54
C VAL A 227 -15.16 2.26 16.73
N ASN A 228 -16.45 1.94 16.75
CA ASN A 228 -17.04 1.17 17.83
C ASN A 228 -16.36 -0.21 17.90
N VAL A 229 -16.08 -0.79 16.73
CA VAL A 229 -15.41 -2.10 16.61
C VAL A 229 -14.02 -2.02 17.22
N ALA A 230 -13.22 -1.08 16.75
CA ALA A 230 -11.85 -0.93 17.23
C ALA A 230 -11.82 -0.65 18.74
N SER A 231 -12.75 0.14 19.28
CA SER A 231 -12.87 0.37 20.74
C SER A 231 -13.16 -0.94 21.47
N ALA A 232 -14.17 -1.70 21.05
CA ALA A 232 -14.56 -2.94 21.70
C ALA A 232 -13.42 -3.99 21.69
N PHE A 233 -12.73 -4.14 20.56
CA PHE A 233 -11.57 -5.02 20.47
C PHE A 233 -10.41 -4.51 21.32
N HIS A 234 -10.14 -3.22 21.32
CA HIS A 234 -9.07 -2.65 22.14
C HIS A 234 -9.33 -2.84 23.63
N GLU A 235 -10.54 -2.57 24.11
CA GLU A 235 -10.92 -2.77 25.52
C GLU A 235 -10.82 -4.23 25.96
N GLN A 236 -11.18 -5.17 25.08
CA GLN A 236 -11.32 -6.57 25.45
C GLN A 236 -10.04 -7.38 25.25
N VAL A 237 -9.27 -7.08 24.20
CA VAL A 237 -8.07 -7.85 23.85
C VAL A 237 -6.83 -6.99 23.71
N ASP A 238 -6.84 -5.75 24.21
CA ASP A 238 -5.70 -4.81 24.25
C ASP A 238 -4.84 -4.90 22.99
N VAL A 239 -5.44 -4.39 21.92
CA VAL A 239 -4.82 -4.24 20.61
C VAL A 239 -3.56 -3.38 20.76
N THR A 240 -2.47 -3.79 20.12
CA THR A 240 -1.18 -3.09 20.15
C THR A 240 -0.91 -2.32 18.86
N GLY A 241 -1.56 -2.69 17.76
CA GLY A 241 -1.46 -1.97 16.48
C GLY A 241 -2.57 -2.36 15.50
N HIS A 242 -2.74 -1.54 14.46
CA HIS A 242 -3.77 -1.71 13.45
C HIS A 242 -3.20 -2.04 12.08
N VAL A 243 -4.07 -2.57 11.24
CA VAL A 243 -3.82 -2.85 9.83
C VAL A 243 -5.04 -2.42 9.04
N LEU A 244 -4.83 -1.64 7.98
CA LEU A 244 -5.89 -1.27 7.05
C LEU A 244 -5.74 -2.02 5.74
N THR A 245 -6.79 -2.71 5.32
CA THR A 245 -6.85 -3.42 4.04
C THR A 245 -7.77 -2.71 3.06
N MET A 246 -7.64 -3.04 1.77
CA MET A 246 -8.48 -2.52 0.68
C MET A 246 -8.38 -1.00 0.48
N LEU A 247 -7.15 -0.47 0.62
CA LEU A 247 -6.81 0.94 0.37
C LEU A 247 -6.48 1.24 -1.10
N ASP A 248 -6.75 0.31 -2.01
CA ASP A 248 -6.52 0.40 -3.46
C ASP A 248 -7.64 1.10 -4.24
N GLY A 249 -8.84 1.16 -3.66
CA GLY A 249 -9.97 1.95 -4.14
C GLY A 249 -9.97 3.38 -3.59
N ASP A 250 -11.01 4.16 -3.92
CA ASP A 250 -11.28 5.49 -3.32
C ASP A 250 -11.73 5.39 -1.85
N ALA A 251 -11.31 4.30 -1.19
CA ALA A 251 -11.75 3.91 0.13
C ALA A 251 -11.31 4.97 1.15
N ARG A 252 -12.29 5.36 1.95
CA ARG A 252 -12.30 6.56 2.76
C ARG A 252 -11.24 6.47 3.84
N ALA A 253 -10.18 7.28 3.74
CA ALA A 253 -9.16 7.45 4.79
C ALA A 253 -9.74 7.85 6.17
N GLY A 254 -11.04 8.19 6.24
CA GLY A 254 -11.74 8.48 7.48
C GLY A 254 -11.82 7.31 8.47
N ALA A 255 -11.84 6.06 8.01
CA ALA A 255 -11.76 4.90 8.88
C ALA A 255 -10.43 4.87 9.66
N ALA A 256 -9.32 5.17 8.97
CA ALA A 256 -7.97 5.21 9.54
C ALA A 256 -7.87 6.20 10.69
N LEU A 257 -8.24 7.46 10.41
CA LEU A 257 -8.25 8.56 11.36
C LEU A 257 -9.10 8.20 12.59
N SER A 258 -10.24 7.54 12.36
CA SER A 258 -11.20 7.25 13.41
C SER A 258 -10.77 6.13 14.34
N ILE A 259 -10.12 5.07 13.82
CA ILE A 259 -9.56 3.99 14.62
C ILE A 259 -8.39 4.49 15.48
N LEU A 260 -7.49 5.29 14.90
CA LEU A 260 -6.32 5.83 15.59
C LEU A 260 -6.70 6.71 16.78
N GLU A 261 -7.68 7.60 16.61
CA GLU A 261 -8.06 8.52 17.68
C GLU A 261 -8.69 7.79 18.87
N VAL A 262 -9.47 6.73 18.65
CA VAL A 262 -10.16 6.03 19.75
C VAL A 262 -9.26 5.04 20.47
N THR A 263 -8.45 4.30 19.72
CA THR A 263 -7.59 3.27 20.33
C THR A 263 -6.24 3.80 20.81
N LYS A 264 -5.79 4.96 20.31
CA LYS A 264 -4.45 5.52 20.59
C LYS A 264 -3.30 4.54 20.30
N ARG A 265 -3.52 3.59 19.40
CA ARG A 265 -2.52 2.61 18.94
C ARG A 265 -2.13 2.90 17.50
N PRO A 266 -0.87 2.63 17.11
CA PRO A 266 -0.38 2.95 15.77
C PRO A 266 -1.04 2.07 14.69
N LEU A 267 -1.15 2.62 13.49
CA LEU A 267 -1.45 1.86 12.28
C LEU A 267 -0.13 1.36 11.70
N LEU A 268 0.11 0.06 11.67
CA LEU A 268 1.42 -0.52 11.32
C LEU A 268 1.54 -0.83 9.83
N PHE A 269 0.44 -1.25 9.20
CA PHE A 269 0.47 -1.73 7.81
C PHE A 269 -0.74 -1.30 7.00
N GLU A 270 -0.52 -1.19 5.69
CA GLU A 270 -1.54 -0.97 4.67
C GLU A 270 -1.52 -2.08 3.61
N GLY A 271 -2.70 -2.65 3.34
CA GLY A 271 -2.94 -3.59 2.26
C GLY A 271 -3.49 -2.87 1.03
N LEU A 272 -2.70 -2.77 -0.03
CA LEU A 272 -3.02 -2.03 -1.27
C LEU A 272 -3.53 -2.94 -2.41
N GLY A 273 -4.09 -4.10 -2.10
CA GLY A 273 -4.59 -5.01 -3.14
C GLY A 273 -4.68 -6.45 -2.66
N GLU A 274 -4.96 -7.37 -3.59
CA GLU A 274 -5.18 -8.78 -3.28
C GLU A 274 -3.90 -9.63 -3.33
N LYS A 275 -2.86 -9.18 -4.05
CA LYS A 275 -1.65 -10.00 -4.20
C LYS A 275 -0.89 -10.06 -2.88
N ILE A 276 -0.16 -11.16 -2.67
CA ILE A 276 0.65 -11.38 -1.46
C ILE A 276 1.74 -10.31 -1.29
N SER A 277 2.20 -9.71 -2.39
CA SER A 277 3.15 -8.60 -2.38
C SER A 277 2.56 -7.26 -1.93
N ASP A 278 1.24 -7.14 -1.88
CA ASP A 278 0.53 -5.87 -1.72
C ASP A 278 0.31 -5.57 -0.23
N LEU A 279 1.39 -5.59 0.54
CA LEU A 279 1.47 -5.17 1.94
C LEU A 279 2.64 -4.21 2.10
N GLN A 280 2.39 -3.07 2.72
CA GLN A 280 3.39 -2.04 2.99
C GLN A 280 3.30 -1.59 4.45
N GLU A 281 4.43 -1.13 4.97
CA GLU A 281 4.46 -0.41 6.24
C GLU A 281 3.67 0.91 6.09
N PHE A 282 2.95 1.28 7.13
CA PHE A 282 2.15 2.50 7.11
C PHE A 282 3.06 3.74 7.10
N ASN A 283 2.76 4.68 6.21
CA ASN A 283 3.38 5.99 6.20
C ASN A 283 2.29 7.09 6.30
N PRO A 284 2.24 7.82 7.43
CA PRO A 284 1.27 8.90 7.66
C PRO A 284 1.28 10.00 6.59
N ARG A 285 2.47 10.41 6.14
CA ARG A 285 2.65 11.44 5.11
C ARG A 285 2.11 11.00 3.76
N SER A 286 2.43 9.77 3.36
CA SER A 286 1.92 9.16 2.14
C SER A 286 0.39 9.10 2.10
N LEU A 287 -0.24 8.71 3.22
CA LEU A 287 -1.70 8.69 3.28
C LEU A 287 -2.27 10.12 3.21
N ALA A 288 -1.65 11.10 3.89
CA ALA A 288 -2.04 12.50 3.79
C ALA A 288 -1.91 13.04 2.35
N ASP A 289 -0.80 12.75 1.66
CA ASP A 289 -0.57 13.13 0.27
C ASP A 289 -1.65 12.55 -0.67
N ARG A 290 -2.02 11.27 -0.48
CA ARG A 290 -3.11 10.64 -1.24
C ARG A 290 -4.46 11.29 -0.95
N VAL A 291 -4.77 11.58 0.33
CA VAL A 291 -6.00 12.26 0.74
C VAL A 291 -6.12 13.66 0.13
N LEU A 292 -5.01 14.40 0.01
CA LEU A 292 -4.99 15.71 -0.63
C LEU A 292 -4.88 15.65 -2.16
N GLY A 293 -4.77 14.46 -2.73
CA GLY A 293 -4.62 14.26 -4.17
C GLY A 293 -3.28 14.75 -4.73
N MET A 294 -2.26 14.85 -3.87
CA MET A 294 -0.89 15.22 -4.25
C MET A 294 -0.09 14.05 -4.82
N GLY A 295 -0.56 12.81 -4.62
CA GLY A 295 0.09 11.59 -5.11
C GLY A 295 1.09 11.01 -4.09
N ASP A 296 1.24 9.69 -4.08
CA ASP A 296 2.09 8.97 -3.12
C ASP A 296 3.57 8.92 -3.55
N THR A 297 4.22 10.08 -3.54
CA THR A 297 5.62 10.20 -3.98
C THR A 297 6.60 9.50 -3.04
N VAL A 298 6.34 9.53 -1.73
CA VAL A 298 7.22 8.94 -0.71
C VAL A 298 7.34 7.43 -0.89
N ASN A 299 6.22 6.71 -1.00
CA ASN A 299 6.29 5.25 -1.19
C ASN A 299 6.78 4.88 -2.58
N LEU A 300 6.52 5.71 -3.60
CA LEU A 300 7.07 5.48 -4.94
C LEU A 300 8.60 5.50 -4.92
N VAL A 301 9.20 6.47 -4.22
CA VAL A 301 10.65 6.55 -4.05
C VAL A 301 11.19 5.36 -3.27
N LYS A 302 10.56 4.98 -2.14
CA LYS A 302 10.96 3.79 -1.36
C LYS A 302 10.93 2.51 -2.20
N LYS A 303 9.85 2.26 -2.93
CA LYS A 303 9.73 1.11 -3.85
C LYS A 303 10.78 1.12 -4.96
N ALA A 304 11.10 2.30 -5.50
CA ALA A 304 12.14 2.42 -6.51
C ALA A 304 13.52 2.07 -5.93
N GLN A 305 13.83 2.55 -4.73
CA GLN A 305 15.07 2.23 -4.02
C GLN A 305 15.21 0.73 -3.73
N GLU A 306 14.18 0.08 -3.18
CA GLU A 306 14.18 -1.36 -2.90
C GLU A 306 14.50 -2.21 -4.13
N MET A 307 14.04 -1.79 -5.32
CA MET A 307 14.28 -2.51 -6.57
C MET A 307 15.63 -2.17 -7.21
N MET A 308 16.20 -1.00 -6.92
CA MET A 308 17.50 -0.57 -7.46
C MET A 308 18.68 -1.20 -6.73
N ASP A 309 18.54 -1.53 -5.44
CA ASP A 309 19.58 -2.14 -4.62
C ASP A 309 19.92 -3.60 -5.00
N GLU A 310 19.09 -4.29 -5.80
CA GLU A 310 19.34 -5.68 -6.23
C GLU A 310 20.46 -5.83 -7.31
N GLY A 311 21.19 -4.77 -7.67
CA GLY A 311 22.45 -4.88 -8.44
C GLY A 311 22.46 -4.22 -9.83
N ASP A 312 21.44 -3.47 -10.20
CA ASP A 312 21.31 -2.86 -11.54
C ASP A 312 21.93 -1.44 -11.66
N ALA A 313 22.22 -0.75 -10.54
CA ALA A 313 22.67 0.65 -10.56
C ALA A 313 23.99 0.86 -11.32
N LYS A 314 24.98 -0.04 -11.14
CA LYS A 314 26.29 0.05 -11.82
C LYS A 314 26.19 -0.24 -13.33
N GLY A 315 25.33 -1.19 -13.72
CA GLY A 315 25.12 -1.55 -15.12
C GLY A 315 24.35 -0.49 -15.90
N LEU A 316 23.43 0.23 -15.25
CA LEU A 316 22.65 1.30 -15.86
C LEU A 316 23.53 2.52 -16.18
N GLU A 317 24.44 2.91 -15.28
CA GLU A 317 25.34 4.05 -15.50
C GLU A 317 26.28 3.83 -16.71
N GLU A 318 26.85 2.63 -16.85
CA GLU A 318 27.68 2.29 -18.02
C GLU A 318 26.89 2.28 -19.33
N LYS A 319 25.63 1.85 -19.30
CA LYS A 319 24.76 1.79 -20.49
C LYS A 319 24.25 3.17 -20.91
N ILE A 320 23.99 4.06 -19.94
CA ILE A 320 23.71 5.49 -20.19
C ILE A 320 24.93 6.14 -20.86
N ARG A 321 26.14 5.90 -20.34
CA ARG A 321 27.39 6.41 -20.95
C ARG A 321 27.63 5.88 -22.36
N LYS A 322 27.25 4.63 -22.65
CA LYS A 322 27.39 4.00 -23.98
C LYS A 322 26.20 4.24 -24.93
N ALA A 323 25.16 4.96 -24.49
CA ALA A 323 23.91 5.19 -25.23
C ALA A 323 23.26 3.92 -25.83
N SER A 324 23.54 2.77 -25.23
CA SER A 324 23.12 1.45 -25.72
C SER A 324 21.90 0.98 -24.92
N PHE A 325 20.73 1.50 -25.30
CA PHE A 325 19.45 0.99 -24.80
C PHE A 325 18.90 -0.06 -25.78
N THR A 326 18.89 -1.32 -25.35
CA THR A 326 18.52 -2.50 -26.14
C THR A 326 17.16 -3.07 -25.74
N TYR A 327 16.62 -4.04 -26.49
CA TYR A 327 15.37 -4.72 -26.10
C TYR A 327 15.52 -5.50 -24.79
N GLU A 328 16.72 -6.01 -24.48
CA GLU A 328 17.01 -6.65 -23.20
C GLU A 328 16.86 -5.65 -22.05
N ASP A 329 17.35 -4.42 -22.24
CA ASP A 329 17.18 -3.35 -21.24
C ASP A 329 15.71 -2.95 -21.10
N TYR A 330 15.01 -2.85 -22.23
CA TYR A 330 13.59 -2.55 -22.24
C TYR A 330 12.76 -3.63 -21.53
N LEU A 331 13.10 -4.91 -21.72
CA LEU A 331 12.51 -6.03 -20.99
C LEU A 331 12.73 -5.91 -19.48
N LYS A 332 13.97 -5.62 -19.05
CA LYS A 332 14.28 -5.40 -17.64
C LYS A 332 13.44 -4.27 -17.04
N GLN A 333 13.29 -3.16 -17.75
CA GLN A 333 12.46 -2.04 -17.28
C GLN A 333 10.99 -2.44 -17.15
N ILE A 334 10.44 -3.19 -18.11
CA ILE A 334 9.06 -3.69 -18.03
C ILE A 334 8.89 -4.63 -16.85
N GLN A 335 9.85 -5.52 -16.62
CA GLN A 335 9.84 -6.44 -15.48
C GLN A 335 9.94 -5.70 -14.15
N MET A 336 10.74 -4.63 -14.08
CA MET A 336 10.81 -3.75 -12.90
C MET A 336 9.46 -3.09 -12.61
N VAL A 337 8.82 -2.49 -13.63
CA VAL A 337 7.49 -1.89 -13.49
C VAL A 337 6.46 -2.92 -13.01
N LYS A 338 6.47 -4.13 -13.60
CA LYS A 338 5.59 -5.23 -13.17
C LYS A 338 5.83 -5.70 -11.73
N LYS A 339 7.08 -5.67 -11.27
CA LYS A 339 7.44 -6.00 -9.88
C LYS A 339 6.94 -4.93 -8.89
N MET A 340 6.90 -3.66 -9.30
CA MET A 340 6.46 -2.54 -8.44
C MET A 340 4.93 -2.52 -8.19
N GLY A 341 4.14 -3.12 -9.08
CA GLY A 341 2.69 -3.22 -8.95
C GLY A 341 1.99 -3.19 -10.31
N SER A 342 0.68 -2.91 -10.29
CA SER A 342 -0.07 -2.61 -11.52
C SER A 342 0.25 -1.20 -12.02
N LEU A 343 0.14 -0.97 -13.33
CA LEU A 343 0.30 0.36 -13.92
C LEU A 343 -0.67 1.37 -13.30
N LYS A 344 -1.91 0.96 -13.05
CA LYS A 344 -2.92 1.79 -12.40
C LYS A 344 -2.47 2.23 -11.00
N SER A 345 -1.89 1.33 -10.21
CA SER A 345 -1.33 1.65 -8.89
C SER A 345 -0.19 2.65 -9.01
N ILE A 346 0.77 2.43 -9.91
CA ILE A 346 1.92 3.33 -10.09
C ILE A 346 1.47 4.73 -10.54
N LEU A 347 0.54 4.82 -11.49
CA LEU A 347 0.01 6.11 -11.96
C LEU A 347 -0.71 6.88 -10.85
N LYS A 348 -1.45 6.20 -9.97
CA LYS A 348 -2.07 6.82 -8.78
C LYS A 348 -1.03 7.41 -7.81
N MET A 349 0.20 6.89 -7.80
CA MET A 349 1.28 7.41 -6.95
C MET A 349 1.94 8.67 -7.54
N ILE A 350 1.73 8.97 -8.83
CA ILE A 350 2.34 10.13 -9.50
C ILE A 350 1.44 11.37 -9.33
N PRO A 351 1.98 12.49 -8.82
CA PRO A 351 1.24 13.75 -8.72
C PRO A 351 0.60 14.17 -10.05
N GLY A 352 -0.69 14.51 -10.03
CA GLY A 352 -1.41 15.01 -11.21
C GLY A 352 -1.77 13.98 -12.28
N ALA A 353 -1.23 12.76 -12.23
CA ALA A 353 -1.55 11.68 -13.18
C ALA A 353 -2.92 11.03 -12.92
N GLY A 354 -3.48 11.20 -11.71
CA GLY A 354 -4.82 10.72 -11.36
C GLY A 354 -5.98 11.33 -12.18
N LYS A 355 -5.72 12.41 -12.93
CA LYS A 355 -6.71 13.07 -13.81
C LYS A 355 -6.85 12.41 -15.19
N LEU A 356 -5.94 11.49 -15.54
CA LEU A 356 -6.05 10.73 -16.79
C LEU A 356 -7.11 9.64 -16.62
N PRO A 357 -7.86 9.27 -17.67
CA PRO A 357 -8.75 8.11 -17.62
C PRO A 357 -7.94 6.85 -17.33
N LEU A 358 -7.92 6.41 -16.07
CA LEU A 358 -7.14 5.25 -15.63
C LEU A 358 -7.85 3.92 -15.91
N ASP A 359 -9.12 3.94 -16.29
CA ASP A 359 -9.91 2.72 -16.50
C ASP A 359 -9.52 1.96 -17.77
N ASP A 360 -8.97 2.67 -18.76
CA ASP A 360 -8.42 2.06 -19.98
C ASP A 360 -6.97 1.56 -19.81
N VAL A 361 -6.34 1.83 -18.65
CA VAL A 361 -4.96 1.43 -18.40
C VAL A 361 -4.93 -0.02 -17.96
N SER A 362 -4.57 -0.90 -18.90
CA SER A 362 -4.44 -2.34 -18.66
C SER A 362 -2.98 -2.80 -18.57
N ASP A 363 -2.68 -3.61 -17.56
CA ASP A 363 -1.40 -4.32 -17.46
C ASP A 363 -1.18 -5.32 -18.63
N LYS A 364 -2.25 -5.68 -19.37
CA LYS A 364 -2.20 -6.64 -20.49
C LYS A 364 -1.20 -6.25 -21.57
N GLU A 365 -1.06 -4.95 -21.87
CA GLU A 365 -0.09 -4.48 -22.86
C GLU A 365 1.36 -4.70 -22.39
N LEU A 366 1.65 -4.60 -21.08
CA LEU A 366 2.98 -4.94 -20.56
C LEU A 366 3.31 -6.42 -20.70
N TYR A 367 2.34 -7.31 -20.37
CA TYR A 367 2.52 -8.76 -20.56
C TYR A 367 2.73 -9.13 -22.02
N LYS A 368 1.99 -8.48 -22.93
CA LYS A 368 2.13 -8.67 -24.37
C LYS A 368 3.49 -8.24 -24.89
N VAL A 369 3.97 -7.05 -24.48
CA VAL A 369 5.30 -6.58 -24.86
C VAL A 369 6.39 -7.52 -24.32
N GLU A 370 6.27 -7.97 -23.07
CA GLU A 370 7.21 -8.93 -22.49
C GLU A 370 7.23 -10.24 -23.27
N ALA A 371 6.06 -10.83 -23.60
CA ALA A 371 5.97 -12.06 -24.38
C ALA A 371 6.60 -11.93 -25.78
N LEU A 372 6.42 -10.77 -26.42
CA LEU A 372 7.06 -10.45 -27.71
C LEU A 372 8.59 -10.39 -27.58
N ILE A 373 9.13 -9.73 -26.55
CA ILE A 373 10.58 -9.63 -26.36
C ILE A 373 11.17 -11.00 -25.93
N LEU A 374 10.48 -11.75 -25.08
CA LEU A 374 10.91 -13.09 -24.67
C LEU A 374 10.97 -14.07 -25.84
N SER A 375 10.11 -13.90 -26.85
CA SER A 375 10.13 -14.67 -28.11
C SER A 375 11.29 -14.28 -29.06
N MET A 376 12.06 -13.23 -28.76
CA MET A 376 13.29 -12.90 -29.46
C MET A 376 14.46 -13.75 -28.95
N THR A 377 15.41 -14.02 -29.84
CA THR A 377 16.70 -14.63 -29.47
C THR A 377 17.57 -13.63 -28.71
N PRO A 378 18.52 -14.08 -27.86
CA PRO A 378 19.43 -13.18 -27.15
C PRO A 378 20.16 -12.19 -28.07
N ALA A 379 20.58 -12.63 -29.27
CA ALA A 379 21.25 -11.78 -30.25
C ALA A 379 20.33 -10.67 -30.80
N GLU A 380 19.04 -10.94 -30.99
CA GLU A 380 18.06 -9.94 -31.40
C GLU A 380 17.77 -8.97 -30.25
N ARG A 381 17.72 -9.45 -29.01
CA ARG A 381 17.44 -8.60 -27.84
C ARG A 381 18.53 -7.57 -27.58
N VAL A 382 19.79 -7.95 -27.78
CA VAL A 382 20.94 -7.03 -27.69
C VAL A 382 21.24 -6.29 -29.01
N GLU A 383 20.35 -6.39 -30.00
CA GLU A 383 20.46 -5.74 -31.31
C GLU A 383 21.75 -6.10 -32.10
N LYS A 384 22.33 -7.29 -31.88
CA LYS A 384 23.45 -7.80 -32.71
C LYS A 384 23.01 -8.21 -34.11
N VAL A 385 21.71 -8.44 -34.30
CA VAL A 385 21.08 -8.80 -35.58
C VAL A 385 19.78 -8.03 -35.75
N GLU A 386 19.47 -7.63 -36.98
CA GLU A 386 18.26 -6.86 -37.27
C GLU A 386 17.00 -7.75 -37.26
N LEU A 387 15.89 -7.20 -36.76
CA LEU A 387 14.55 -7.79 -36.79
C LEU A 387 13.93 -7.70 -38.20
N SER A 388 14.41 -8.57 -39.10
CA SER A 388 13.86 -8.75 -40.44
C SER A 388 12.40 -9.25 -40.44
N HIS A 389 11.70 -9.15 -41.57
CA HIS A 389 10.30 -9.60 -41.67
C HIS A 389 10.11 -11.08 -41.27
N SER A 390 11.01 -11.97 -41.70
CA SER A 390 10.98 -13.40 -41.32
C SER A 390 11.12 -13.58 -39.80
N ARG A 391 12.06 -12.86 -39.17
CA ARG A 391 12.26 -12.89 -37.72
C ARG A 391 11.05 -12.34 -36.97
N LYS A 392 10.44 -11.25 -37.47
CA LYS A 392 9.21 -10.69 -36.90
C LYS A 392 8.06 -11.70 -36.93
N LYS A 393 7.90 -12.43 -38.03
CA LYS A 393 6.88 -13.49 -38.16
C LYS A 393 7.10 -14.61 -37.16
N ARG A 394 8.36 -15.05 -36.98
CA ARG A 394 8.74 -16.07 -35.99
C ARG A 394 8.44 -15.61 -34.56
N VAL A 395 8.81 -14.38 -34.21
CA VAL A 395 8.54 -13.81 -32.87
C VAL A 395 7.04 -13.69 -32.61
N ALA A 396 6.28 -13.18 -33.58
CA ALA A 396 4.83 -13.07 -33.50
C ALA A 396 4.18 -14.44 -33.22
N GLN A 397 4.54 -15.46 -34.02
CA GLN A 397 4.08 -16.84 -33.84
C GLN A 397 4.47 -17.43 -32.48
N GLY A 398 5.73 -17.26 -32.06
CA GLY A 398 6.21 -17.76 -30.77
C GLY A 398 5.55 -17.10 -29.55
N SER A 399 5.10 -15.86 -29.72
CA SER A 399 4.41 -15.10 -28.67
C SER A 399 2.88 -15.25 -28.69
N GLY A 400 2.31 -15.88 -29.74
CA GLY A 400 0.86 -15.99 -29.93
C GLY A 400 0.18 -14.68 -30.39
N TYR A 401 0.94 -13.71 -30.91
CA TYR A 401 0.43 -12.39 -31.34
C TYR A 401 0.61 -12.15 -32.85
N GLY A 402 0.03 -11.06 -33.36
CA GLY A 402 0.08 -10.70 -34.78
C GLY A 402 1.35 -9.93 -35.17
N LEU A 403 1.58 -9.83 -36.49
CA LEU A 403 2.64 -8.99 -37.04
C LEU A 403 2.46 -7.49 -36.74
N ASP A 404 1.23 -7.04 -36.55
CA ASP A 404 0.95 -5.64 -36.19
C ASP A 404 1.41 -5.32 -34.77
N ASP A 405 1.33 -6.29 -33.87
CA ASP A 405 1.74 -6.12 -32.47
C ASP A 405 3.25 -5.96 -32.33
N ILE A 406 4.02 -6.74 -33.10
CA ILE A 406 5.48 -6.56 -33.14
C ILE A 406 5.87 -5.23 -33.80
N ASN A 407 5.13 -4.76 -34.79
CA ASN A 407 5.39 -3.44 -35.38
C ASN A 407 5.08 -2.30 -34.38
N LYS A 408 4.01 -2.42 -33.59
CA LYS A 408 3.72 -1.52 -32.47
C LYS A 408 4.84 -1.54 -31.43
N LEU A 409 5.34 -2.72 -31.05
CA LEU A 409 6.49 -2.85 -30.15
C LEU A 409 7.75 -2.16 -30.69
N VAL A 410 8.10 -2.39 -31.96
CA VAL A 410 9.28 -1.74 -32.56
C VAL A 410 9.13 -0.22 -32.53
N LYS A 411 7.91 0.31 -32.78
CA LYS A 411 7.63 1.74 -32.71
C LYS A 411 7.74 2.29 -31.28
N SER A 412 7.15 1.61 -30.29
CA SER A 412 7.23 2.03 -28.88
C SER A 412 8.65 1.95 -28.33
N PHE A 413 9.40 0.91 -28.67
CA PHE A 413 10.82 0.80 -28.32
C PHE A 413 11.66 1.95 -28.91
N LYS A 414 11.43 2.33 -30.18
CA LYS A 414 12.12 3.48 -30.78
C LYS A 414 11.82 4.79 -30.03
N GLN A 415 10.59 4.98 -29.58
CA GLN A 415 10.20 6.15 -28.78
C GLN A 415 10.89 6.12 -27.40
N ALA A 416 10.85 4.98 -26.71
CA ALA A 416 11.52 4.79 -25.42
C ALA A 416 13.03 5.03 -25.54
N ARG A 417 13.67 4.52 -26.59
CA ARG A 417 15.10 4.74 -26.88
C ARG A 417 15.42 6.22 -27.14
N LYS A 418 14.54 6.95 -27.82
CA LYS A 418 14.70 8.40 -28.05
C LYS A 418 14.61 9.18 -26.73
N LEU A 419 13.65 8.83 -25.87
CA LEU A 419 13.55 9.41 -24.52
C LEU A 419 14.80 9.08 -23.68
N PHE A 420 15.28 7.84 -23.74
CA PHE A 420 16.47 7.42 -22.99
C PHE A 420 17.73 8.15 -23.43
N LYS A 421 17.91 8.40 -24.74
CA LYS A 421 19.01 9.22 -25.26
C LYS A 421 18.94 10.69 -24.82
N ASN A 422 17.74 11.18 -24.51
CA ASN A 422 17.50 12.57 -24.13
C ASN A 422 17.38 12.74 -22.60
N LEU A 423 17.54 11.68 -21.81
CA LEU A 423 17.57 11.80 -20.35
C LEU A 423 18.86 12.53 -19.94
N PRO A 424 18.77 13.65 -19.21
CA PRO A 424 19.95 14.30 -18.65
C PRO A 424 20.66 13.34 -17.69
N ASN A 425 22.00 13.43 -17.63
CA ASN A 425 22.83 12.62 -16.75
C ASN A 425 22.20 12.55 -15.34
N GLN A 426 22.22 11.38 -14.70
CA GLN A 426 21.58 11.09 -13.42
C GLN A 426 21.93 12.12 -12.31
N LYS A 427 23.13 12.73 -12.38
CA LYS A 427 23.56 13.87 -11.52
C LYS A 427 22.71 15.15 -11.67
N GLN A 428 22.13 15.41 -12.83
CA GLN A 428 21.24 16.56 -13.07
C GLN A 428 19.80 16.27 -12.66
N MET A 429 19.29 15.04 -12.82
CA MET A 429 17.98 14.65 -12.27
C MET A 429 17.98 14.66 -10.74
N LEU A 430 19.02 14.12 -10.09
CA LEU A 430 19.15 14.17 -8.63
C LEU A 430 19.20 15.62 -8.11
N LYS A 431 19.80 16.55 -8.87
CA LYS A 431 19.78 17.99 -8.58
C LYS A 431 18.42 18.67 -8.82
N ALA A 432 17.59 18.14 -9.73
CA ALA A 432 16.28 18.69 -10.06
C ALA A 432 15.16 18.19 -9.12
N PHE A 433 15.35 17.02 -8.51
CA PHE A 433 14.43 16.42 -7.54
C PHE A 433 14.89 16.56 -6.08
N GLY A 434 16.00 17.27 -5.84
CA GLY A 434 16.59 17.43 -4.52
C GLY A 434 17.79 18.38 -4.53
N GLY A 435 17.49 19.66 -4.43
CA GLY A 435 18.42 20.75 -4.08
C GLY A 435 17.70 21.70 -3.15
#